data_AF-A0A3S2VRZ7-F1
#
_entry.id   AF-A0A3S2VRZ7-F1
#
_cell.length_a   1.000
_cell.length_b   1.000
_cell.length_c   1.000
_cell.angle_alpha   90.00
_cell.angle_beta   90.00
_cell.angle_gamma   90.00
#
_symmetry.space_group_name_H-M   'P 1'
#
loop_
_entity.id
_entity.type
_entity.pdbx_description
1 polymer ?
#
loop_
_entity_poly.entity_id
_entity_poly.type
_entity_poly.pdbx_seq_one_letter_code
_entity_poly.pdbx_strand_id
1 'polypeptide(L)'
;MFSLFRSRRQGNAEVVAGEHDFFRKYERALPDRSLFDAQGETHGELDLQLVYKIEELLVPILGAWEQTDRWFHQMDFYGDGVRSLTFRRDIFPRDAVPAMQALLAGKHSDFTILCCVTDSLLSREGSQPSREDDYIAIWAQEVLVTQRLANEISSDA
;
A
#
# COMPACT_ATOMS: atom_id res chain seq x y z
N MET A 1 17.27 7.18 -17.81
CA MET A 1 17.64 5.91 -17.17
C MET A 1 18.04 6.20 -15.73
N PHE A 2 17.11 6.80 -14.97
CA PHE A 2 17.25 6.98 -13.54
C PHE A 2 16.61 5.76 -12.88
N SER A 3 17.43 5.05 -12.14
CA SER A 3 17.05 3.81 -11.49
C SER A 3 16.30 4.14 -10.20
N LEU A 4 15.07 3.62 -10.05
CA LEU A 4 14.36 3.49 -8.77
C LEU A 4 15.20 2.74 -7.69
N PHE A 5 16.39 2.25 -8.05
CA PHE A 5 17.31 1.50 -7.21
C PHE A 5 18.61 2.23 -6.86
N ARG A 6 18.74 3.54 -7.11
CA ARG A 6 19.95 4.30 -6.73
C ARG A 6 19.68 5.38 -5.66
N SER A 7 19.40 4.94 -4.44
CA SER A 7 19.90 5.64 -3.24
C SER A 7 19.94 4.69 -2.03
N ARG A 8 20.98 4.86 -1.20
CA ARG A 8 21.44 3.96 -0.12
C ARG A 8 20.42 3.76 1.01
N ARG A 9 19.43 2.89 0.75
CA ARG A 9 18.70 2.00 1.68
C ARG A 9 17.66 1.27 0.81
N GLN A 10 18.11 0.41 -0.09
CA GLN A 10 17.20 -0.41 -0.90
C GLN A 10 16.48 -1.37 0.05
N GLY A 11 15.19 -1.15 0.27
CA GLY A 11 14.33 -2.25 0.67
C GLY A 11 14.31 -3.30 -0.44
N ASN A 12 14.19 -4.58 -0.08
CA ASN A 12 14.10 -5.66 -1.05
C ASN A 12 12.76 -5.53 -1.80
N ALA A 13 12.80 -5.25 -3.10
CA ALA A 13 11.60 -5.25 -3.94
C ALA A 13 11.43 -6.63 -4.57
N GLU A 14 10.32 -7.29 -4.27
CA GLU A 14 9.95 -8.58 -4.84
C GLU A 14 8.77 -8.42 -5.81
N VAL A 15 8.91 -8.98 -7.01
CA VAL A 15 7.89 -8.94 -8.06
C VAL A 15 7.29 -10.33 -8.25
N VAL A 16 5.96 -10.42 -8.25
CA VAL A 16 5.21 -11.68 -8.41
C VAL A 16 4.27 -11.63 -9.63
N ALA A 17 4.00 -12.79 -10.22
CA ALA A 17 3.31 -12.87 -11.52
C ALA A 17 1.86 -12.37 -11.48
N GLY A 18 1.14 -12.56 -10.37
CA GLY A 18 -0.26 -12.18 -10.25
C GLY A 18 -0.79 -12.22 -8.81
N GLU A 19 -2.08 -11.93 -8.66
CA GLU A 19 -2.79 -11.77 -7.39
C GLU A 19 -2.63 -12.97 -6.44
N HIS A 20 -2.81 -14.20 -6.95
CA HIS A 20 -2.71 -15.40 -6.11
C HIS A 20 -1.33 -15.55 -5.46
N ASP A 21 -0.27 -15.33 -6.24
CA ASP A 21 1.11 -15.40 -5.74
C ASP A 21 1.40 -14.25 -4.77
N PHE A 22 0.82 -13.08 -5.01
CA PHE A 22 0.89 -11.92 -4.14
C PHE A 22 0.31 -12.24 -2.77
N PHE A 23 -0.96 -12.62 -2.67
CA PHE A 23 -1.60 -12.84 -1.37
C PHE A 23 -0.96 -13.98 -0.59
N ARG A 24 -0.55 -15.05 -1.26
CA ARG A 24 0.17 -16.16 -0.62
C ARG A 24 1.49 -15.70 0.02
N LYS A 25 2.19 -14.73 -0.57
CA LYS A 25 3.43 -14.18 -0.01
C LYS A 25 3.16 -13.12 1.04
N TYR A 26 2.23 -12.22 0.75
CA TYR A 26 1.77 -11.19 1.66
C TYR A 26 1.34 -11.78 3.01
N GLU A 27 0.47 -12.79 3.02
CA GLU A 27 0.00 -13.46 4.24
C GLU A 27 1.15 -14.08 5.07
N ARG A 28 2.22 -14.52 4.41
CA ARG A 28 3.41 -15.08 5.08
C ARG A 28 4.34 -14.02 5.64
N ALA A 29 4.31 -12.81 5.07
CA ALA A 29 5.14 -11.68 5.47
C ALA A 29 4.47 -10.84 6.56
N LEU A 30 3.15 -10.97 6.76
CA LEU A 30 2.45 -10.26 7.83
C LEU A 30 3.01 -10.62 9.21
N PRO A 31 3.22 -9.63 10.09
CA PRO A 31 3.56 -9.89 11.47
C PRO A 31 2.48 -10.70 12.17
N ASP A 32 2.88 -11.46 13.18
CA ASP A 32 1.93 -12.15 14.04
C ASP A 32 1.08 -11.12 14.80
N ARG A 33 -0.23 -11.35 14.85
CA ARG A 33 -1.20 -10.47 15.53
C ARG A 33 -0.82 -10.19 16.98
N SER A 34 -0.18 -11.14 17.67
CA SER A 34 0.28 -10.99 19.05
C SER A 34 1.22 -9.81 19.25
N LEU A 35 1.94 -9.38 18.20
CA LEU A 35 2.78 -8.17 18.23
C LEU A 35 1.94 -6.92 18.47
N PHE A 36 0.80 -6.80 17.80
CA PHE A 36 -0.10 -5.66 17.93
C PHE A 36 -0.95 -5.75 19.19
N ASP A 37 -1.37 -6.95 19.59
CA ASP A 37 -2.05 -7.17 20.86
C ASP A 37 -1.16 -6.74 22.05
N ALA A 38 0.16 -6.97 21.97
CA ALA A 38 1.12 -6.55 22.99
C ALA A 38 1.29 -5.02 23.09
N GLN A 39 0.96 -4.26 22.04
CA GLN A 39 0.97 -2.80 22.05
C GLN A 39 -0.24 -2.22 22.81
N GLY A 40 -1.30 -3.01 23.00
CA GLY A 40 -2.50 -2.59 23.74
C GLY A 40 -3.12 -1.29 23.19
N GLU A 41 -3.42 -0.35 24.08
CA GLU A 41 -4.02 0.95 23.72
C GLU A 41 -3.11 1.79 22.81
N THR A 42 -1.78 1.62 22.90
CA THR A 42 -0.83 2.34 22.06
C THR A 42 -0.94 1.95 20.58
N HIS A 43 -1.45 0.76 20.27
CA HIS A 43 -1.62 0.32 18.89
C HIS A 43 -2.55 1.26 18.12
N GLY A 44 -3.70 1.61 18.71
CA GLY A 44 -4.68 2.50 18.08
C GLY A 44 -4.13 3.91 17.86
N GLU A 45 -3.29 4.41 18.78
CA GLU A 45 -2.63 5.71 18.61
C GLU A 45 -1.61 5.67 17.46
N LEU A 46 -0.81 4.61 17.37
CA LEU A 46 0.16 4.44 16.29
C LEU A 46 -0.53 4.28 14.93
N ASP A 47 -1.61 3.51 14.86
CA ASP A 47 -2.40 3.34 13.63
C ASP A 47 -2.97 4.67 13.17
N LEU A 48 -3.60 5.43 14.08
CA LEU A 48 -4.18 6.73 13.75
C LEU A 48 -3.11 7.75 13.32
N GLN A 49 -1.94 7.75 13.96
CA GLN A 49 -0.81 8.57 13.52
C GLN A 49 -0.32 8.18 12.12
N LEU A 50 -0.33 6.88 11.78
CA LEU A 50 0.04 6.43 10.44
C LEU A 50 -1.00 6.89 9.41
N VAL A 51 -2.28 6.81 9.74
CA VAL A 51 -3.37 7.30 8.89
C VAL A 51 -3.16 8.77 8.54
N TYR A 52 -2.94 9.63 9.54
CA TYR A 52 -2.71 11.06 9.29
C TYR A 52 -1.48 11.32 8.43
N LYS A 53 -0.37 10.59 8.65
CA LYS A 53 0.83 10.73 7.82
C LYS A 53 0.59 10.32 6.36
N ILE A 54 -0.19 9.26 6.14
CA ILE A 54 -0.58 8.82 4.79
C ILE A 54 -1.41 9.91 4.12
N GLU A 55 -2.37 10.51 4.83
CA GLU A 55 -3.19 11.59 4.28
C GLU A 55 -2.37 12.86 4.02
N GLU A 56 -1.50 13.28 4.94
CA GLU A 56 -0.58 14.42 4.74
C GLU A 56 0.28 14.25 3.49
N LEU A 57 0.65 13.01 3.15
CA LEU A 57 1.40 12.68 1.95
C LEU A 57 0.52 12.69 0.69
N LEU A 58 -0.65 12.05 0.73
CA LEU A 58 -1.44 11.76 -0.47
C LEU A 58 -2.46 12.85 -0.82
N VAL A 59 -3.04 13.54 0.15
CA VAL A 59 -4.05 14.58 -0.06
C VAL A 59 -3.53 15.73 -0.94
N PRO A 60 -2.29 16.23 -0.79
CA PRO A 60 -1.76 17.25 -1.70
C PRO A 60 -1.64 16.80 -3.16
N ILE A 61 -1.55 15.48 -3.42
CA ILE A 61 -1.36 14.89 -4.74
C ILE A 61 -2.70 14.53 -5.37
N LEU A 62 -3.58 13.88 -4.60
CA LEU A 62 -4.78 13.23 -5.09
C LEU A 62 -6.08 13.94 -4.68
N GLY A 63 -6.01 14.86 -3.70
CA GLY A 63 -7.16 15.39 -2.98
C GLY A 63 -7.61 14.49 -1.83
N ALA A 64 -8.55 14.97 -1.02
CA ALA A 64 -9.14 14.21 0.09
C ALA A 64 -9.88 12.96 -0.42
N TRP A 65 -9.75 11.83 0.26
CA TRP A 65 -10.35 10.57 -0.19
C TRP A 65 -11.88 10.58 -0.05
N GLU A 66 -12.44 11.25 0.97
CA GLU A 66 -13.88 11.33 1.24
C GLU A 66 -14.69 12.02 0.14
N GLN A 67 -14.01 12.77 -0.74
CA GLN A 67 -14.64 13.62 -1.75
C GLN A 67 -14.30 13.17 -3.18
N THR A 68 -13.68 12.00 -3.36
CA THR A 68 -13.20 11.58 -4.68
C THR A 68 -13.65 10.18 -5.07
N ASP A 69 -13.83 9.98 -6.37
CA ASP A 69 -13.94 8.66 -7.01
C ASP A 69 -12.54 8.11 -7.38
N ARG A 70 -11.49 8.69 -6.80
CA ARG A 70 -10.10 8.53 -7.21
C ARG A 70 -9.40 7.49 -6.36
N TRP A 71 -9.39 7.71 -5.06
CA TRP A 71 -8.78 6.79 -4.11
C TRP A 71 -9.60 6.74 -2.82
N PHE A 72 -9.42 5.65 -2.09
CA PHE A 72 -10.13 5.35 -0.86
C PHE A 72 -9.13 4.86 0.19
N HIS A 73 -9.26 5.37 1.40
CA HIS A 73 -8.52 4.91 2.56
C HIS A 73 -9.48 4.14 3.47
N GLN A 74 -9.21 2.85 3.70
CA GLN A 74 -10.02 2.05 4.60
C GLN A 74 -9.73 2.41 6.07
N MET A 75 -10.68 3.10 6.69
CA MET A 75 -10.59 3.57 8.07
C MET A 75 -10.96 2.51 9.12
N ASP A 76 -11.38 1.32 8.70
CA ASP A 76 -11.66 0.23 9.62
C ASP A 76 -10.39 -0.18 10.37
N PHE A 77 -10.53 -0.36 11.69
CA PHE A 77 -9.44 -0.76 12.57
C PHE A 77 -9.59 -2.25 12.93
N TYR A 78 -8.75 -3.09 12.33
CA TYR A 78 -8.76 -4.54 12.57
C TYR A 78 -7.72 -5.01 13.59
N GLY A 79 -6.80 -4.12 14.00
CA GLY A 79 -5.73 -4.44 14.95
C GLY A 79 -4.65 -5.37 14.39
N ASP A 80 -4.51 -5.42 13.07
CA ASP A 80 -3.57 -6.29 12.34
C ASP A 80 -2.36 -5.52 11.77
N GLY A 81 -2.27 -4.22 12.05
CA GLY A 81 -1.22 -3.34 11.54
C GLY A 81 -1.24 -3.11 10.03
N VAL A 82 -2.35 -3.43 9.35
CA VAL A 82 -2.49 -3.24 7.91
C VAL A 82 -3.31 -1.98 7.60
N ARG A 83 -2.72 -1.06 6.83
CA ARG A 83 -3.44 0.07 6.23
C ARG A 83 -3.72 -0.15 4.76
N SER A 84 -5.00 -0.33 4.47
CA SER A 84 -5.51 -0.66 3.14
C SER A 84 -5.94 0.61 2.40
N LEU A 85 -5.35 0.80 1.24
CA LEU A 85 -5.60 1.91 0.32
C LEU A 85 -6.07 1.35 -1.01
N THR A 86 -7.09 1.92 -1.62
CA THR A 86 -7.53 1.53 -2.97
C THR A 86 -7.44 2.73 -3.89
N PHE A 87 -6.84 2.54 -5.06
CA PHE A 87 -6.64 3.58 -6.06
C PHE A 87 -7.24 3.15 -7.38
N ARG A 88 -7.81 4.10 -8.13
CA ARG A 88 -7.93 3.89 -9.58
C ARG A 88 -6.54 3.80 -10.22
N ARG A 89 -6.42 2.95 -11.22
CA ARG A 89 -5.16 2.68 -11.92
C ARG A 89 -4.53 3.90 -12.58
N ASP A 90 -5.37 4.76 -13.17
CA ASP A 90 -4.95 5.95 -13.90
C ASP A 90 -4.39 7.06 -13.00
N ILE A 91 -4.59 6.97 -11.68
CA ILE A 91 -4.14 7.98 -10.72
C ILE A 91 -3.14 7.46 -9.67
N PHE A 92 -2.82 6.16 -9.70
CA PHE A 92 -2.01 5.56 -8.63
C PHE A 92 -0.68 6.33 -8.50
N PRO A 93 -0.34 6.85 -7.30
CA PRO A 93 0.78 7.78 -7.12
C PRO A 93 2.11 7.01 -7.07
N ARG A 94 2.57 6.52 -8.22
CA ARG A 94 3.78 5.68 -8.37
C ARG A 94 5.01 6.30 -7.69
N ASP A 95 5.22 7.60 -7.87
CA ASP A 95 6.36 8.34 -7.29
C ASP A 95 6.28 8.51 -5.76
N ALA A 96 5.10 8.32 -5.16
CA ALA A 96 4.91 8.40 -3.72
C ALA A 96 5.27 7.09 -3.00
N VAL A 97 5.49 5.98 -3.71
CA VAL A 97 5.81 4.67 -3.10
C VAL A 97 7.02 4.74 -2.16
N PRO A 98 8.17 5.36 -2.52
CA PRO A 98 9.30 5.49 -1.60
C PRO A 98 8.96 6.35 -0.37
N ALA A 99 8.12 7.38 -0.53
CA ALA A 99 7.69 8.24 0.58
C ALA A 99 6.75 7.48 1.53
N MET A 100 5.82 6.69 1.00
CA MET A 100 4.96 5.79 1.77
C MET A 100 5.80 4.78 2.56
N GLN A 101 6.83 4.18 1.94
CA GLN A 101 7.74 3.27 2.63
C GLN A 101 8.48 3.96 3.79
N ALA A 102 8.91 5.21 3.61
CA ALA A 102 9.58 5.97 4.66
C ALA A 102 8.69 6.25 5.88
N LEU A 103 7.36 6.29 5.72
CA LEU A 103 6.41 6.44 6.84
C LEU A 103 6.49 5.26 7.81
N LEU A 104 6.86 4.08 7.32
CA LEU A 104 6.98 2.84 8.08
C LEU A 104 8.30 2.73 8.86
N ALA A 105 9.14 3.78 8.90
CA ALA A 105 10.33 3.75 9.75
C ALA A 105 9.99 3.99 11.23
N GLY A 106 10.85 3.49 12.13
CA GLY A 106 10.75 3.78 13.56
C GLY A 106 9.53 3.12 14.20
N LYS A 107 8.60 3.93 14.74
CA LYS A 107 7.44 3.42 15.49
C LYS A 107 6.41 2.67 14.63
N HIS A 108 6.52 2.80 13.31
CA HIS A 108 5.62 2.19 12.33
C HIS A 108 6.27 1.00 11.61
N SER A 109 7.40 0.47 12.11
CA SER A 109 8.18 -0.58 11.43
C SER A 109 7.47 -1.91 11.26
N ASP A 110 6.53 -2.19 12.15
CA ASP A 110 5.74 -3.42 12.12
C ASP A 110 4.45 -3.25 11.30
N PHE A 111 4.12 -2.03 10.86
CA PHE A 111 2.92 -1.79 10.04
C PHE A 111 3.19 -2.10 8.56
N THR A 112 2.10 -2.38 7.84
CA THR A 112 2.11 -2.60 6.39
C THR A 112 1.14 -1.61 5.73
N ILE A 113 1.56 -0.99 4.63
CA ILE A 113 0.64 -0.29 3.73
C ILE A 113 0.33 -1.21 2.56
N LEU A 114 -0.92 -1.61 2.42
CA LEU A 114 -1.42 -2.42 1.31
C LEU A 114 -2.19 -1.51 0.35
N CYS A 115 -1.72 -1.41 -0.89
CA CYS A 115 -2.43 -0.69 -1.93
C CYS A 115 -3.04 -1.68 -2.94
N CYS A 116 -4.35 -1.55 -3.18
CA CYS A 116 -5.05 -2.14 -4.31
C CYS A 116 -5.16 -1.10 -5.44
N VAL A 117 -4.81 -1.50 -6.65
CA VAL A 117 -4.87 -0.67 -7.85
C VAL A 117 -5.83 -1.32 -8.84
N THR A 118 -6.98 -0.68 -9.01
CA THR A 118 -8.13 -1.22 -9.76
C THR A 118 -8.58 -0.26 -10.87
N ASP A 119 -9.33 -0.74 -11.85
CA ASP A 119 -9.89 0.13 -12.90
C ASP A 119 -11.13 0.91 -12.40
N SER A 120 -11.78 0.47 -11.32
CA SER A 120 -12.96 1.12 -10.73
C SER A 120 -13.00 0.94 -9.22
N LEU A 121 -13.16 2.03 -8.46
CA LEU A 121 -13.43 1.95 -7.01
C LEU A 121 -14.84 1.45 -6.70
N LEU A 122 -15.74 1.55 -7.67
CA LEU A 122 -17.11 1.09 -7.57
C LEU A 122 -17.17 -0.30 -8.20
N SER A 123 -16.90 -1.35 -7.44
CA SER A 123 -17.23 -2.70 -7.88
C SER A 123 -18.75 -2.84 -7.88
N ARG A 124 -19.38 -2.44 -8.99
CA ARG A 124 -20.80 -2.70 -9.26
C ARG A 124 -20.98 -4.18 -9.54
N GLU A 125 -21.83 -4.84 -8.75
CA GLU A 125 -22.47 -6.10 -9.10
C GLU A 125 -22.86 -6.10 -10.59
N GLY A 126 -22.36 -7.06 -11.36
CA GLY A 126 -22.76 -7.27 -12.76
C GLY A 126 -21.93 -6.57 -13.84
N SER A 127 -20.76 -6.01 -13.53
CA SER A 127 -19.84 -5.46 -14.54
C SER A 127 -19.04 -6.59 -15.22
N GLN A 128 -18.78 -6.46 -16.54
CA GLN A 128 -17.89 -7.35 -17.32
C GLN A 128 -16.55 -7.58 -16.59
N PRO A 129 -15.82 -8.69 -16.86
CA PRO A 129 -14.55 -8.96 -16.18
C PRO A 129 -13.64 -7.74 -16.32
N SER A 130 -13.48 -7.00 -15.22
CA SER A 130 -12.49 -5.95 -15.10
C SER A 130 -11.13 -6.60 -15.30
N ARG A 131 -10.12 -5.82 -15.70
CA ARG A 131 -8.75 -6.30 -15.51
C ARG A 131 -8.62 -6.73 -14.04
N GLU A 132 -7.93 -7.85 -13.80
CA GLU A 132 -7.56 -8.28 -12.45
C GLU A 132 -6.94 -7.10 -11.70
N ASP A 133 -7.18 -6.96 -10.41
CA ASP A 133 -6.60 -5.89 -9.62
C ASP A 133 -5.08 -6.10 -9.49
N ASP A 134 -4.35 -5.00 -9.30
CA ASP A 134 -2.92 -5.07 -8.97
C ASP A 134 -2.71 -4.69 -7.51
N TYR A 135 -1.63 -5.22 -6.94
CA TYR A 135 -1.37 -5.02 -5.53
C TYR A 135 0.09 -4.65 -5.30
N ILE A 136 0.29 -3.79 -4.30
CA ILE A 136 1.59 -3.51 -3.73
C ILE A 136 1.46 -3.49 -2.21
N ALA A 137 2.25 -4.29 -1.53
CA ALA A 137 2.40 -4.27 -0.08
C ALA A 137 3.76 -3.65 0.24
N ILE A 138 3.76 -2.67 1.13
CA ILE A 138 4.91 -1.87 1.49
C ILE A 138 5.16 -2.10 2.98
N TRP A 139 6.36 -2.59 3.29
CA TRP A 139 6.91 -2.69 4.63
C TRP A 139 8.13 -1.77 4.75
N ALA A 140 8.58 -1.53 5.98
CA ALA A 140 9.73 -0.67 6.26
C ALA A 140 11.02 -1.06 5.51
N GLN A 141 11.21 -2.34 5.19
CA GLN A 141 12.43 -2.88 4.59
C GLN A 141 12.20 -3.63 3.27
N GLU A 142 10.95 -3.77 2.83
CA GLU A 142 10.62 -4.54 1.63
C GLU A 142 9.35 -4.04 0.96
N VAL A 143 9.23 -4.38 -0.32
CA VAL A 143 8.05 -4.10 -1.14
C VAL A 143 7.73 -5.37 -1.91
N LEU A 144 6.50 -5.84 -1.81
CA LEU A 144 5.96 -6.90 -2.68
C LEU A 144 5.02 -6.25 -3.68
N VAL A 145 5.13 -6.58 -4.96
CA VAL A 145 4.31 -5.95 -6.01
C VAL A 145 3.98 -6.93 -7.14
N THR A 146 2.78 -6.81 -7.70
CA THR A 146 2.40 -7.58 -8.90
C THR A 146 3.17 -7.11 -10.13
N GLN A 147 3.49 -8.03 -11.03
CA GLN A 147 4.36 -7.80 -12.18
C GLN A 147 3.90 -6.66 -13.07
N ARG A 148 2.59 -6.54 -13.30
CA ARG A 148 2.04 -5.49 -14.15
C ARG A 148 2.27 -4.11 -13.53
N LEU A 149 1.96 -3.95 -12.24
CA LEU A 149 2.19 -2.70 -11.53
C LEU A 149 3.68 -2.37 -11.41
N ALA A 150 4.54 -3.37 -11.20
CA ALA A 150 5.99 -3.18 -11.18
C ALA A 150 6.53 -2.65 -12.52
N ASN A 151 5.98 -3.15 -13.65
CA ASN A 151 6.36 -2.68 -14.98
C ASN A 151 5.92 -1.23 -15.20
N GLU A 152 4.72 -0.86 -14.76
CA GLU A 152 4.20 0.52 -14.85
C GLU A 152 5.03 1.49 -14.01
N ILE A 153 5.42 1.09 -12.79
CA ILE A 153 6.29 1.91 -11.93
C ILE A 153 7.68 2.10 -12.57
N SER A 154 8.18 1.09 -13.28
CA SER A 154 9.52 1.12 -13.88
C SER A 154 9.57 1.85 -15.24
N SER A 155 8.44 1.98 -15.94
CA SER A 155 8.37 2.59 -17.28
C SER A 155 8.35 4.11 -17.28
N ASP A 156 8.06 4.74 -16.14
CA ASP A 156 7.94 6.19 -15.99
C ASP A 156 9.26 6.89 -15.54
N ALA A 157 10.42 6.18 -15.60
CA ALA A 157 11.75 6.65 -15.15
C ALA A 157 12.86 6.67 -16.24
#